data_AF-A0A6I6DRT1-F1
#
_entry.id   AF-A0A6I6DRT1-F1
#
_cell.length_a   1.000
_cell.length_b   1.000
_cell.length_c   1.000
_cell.angle_alpha   90.00
_cell.angle_beta   90.00
_cell.angle_gamma   90.00
#
_symmetry.space_group_name_H-M   'P 1'
#
loop_
_entity.id
_entity.type
_entity.pdbx_description
1 polymer ?
#
loop_
_entity_poly.entity_id
_entity_poly.type
_entity_poly.pdbx_seq_one_letter_code
_entity_poly.pdbx_strand_id
1 'polypeptide(L)'
;MISYEVEFPTHKSFSLNIGGYAAEEGLNCRTTEFIGGDVKVQLEKKALLMVPYREDITPDFTLEGYKLRAVSHAESVIAKLVEAAQEQAAEYSLNLGIVKSATISDEMNSSDKP
;
A
#
# COMPACT_ATOMS: atom_id res chain seq x y z
N MET A 1 10.24 1.87 -18.31
CA MET A 1 9.79 3.09 -17.57
C MET A 1 8.49 2.75 -16.87
N ILE A 2 8.39 3.03 -15.56
CA ILE A 2 7.14 2.89 -14.81
C ILE A 2 6.23 4.09 -15.14
N SER A 3 4.94 3.85 -15.32
CA SER A 3 3.94 4.89 -15.55
C SER A 3 2.69 4.63 -14.72
N TYR A 4 2.01 5.71 -14.34
CA TYR A 4 0.80 5.68 -13.54
C TYR A 4 -0.38 6.21 -14.35
N GLU A 5 -1.46 5.43 -14.39
CA GLU A 5 -2.73 5.83 -14.97
C GLU A 5 -3.75 5.90 -13.84
N VAL A 6 -4.22 7.11 -13.54
CA VAL A 6 -5.16 7.36 -12.45
C VAL A 6 -6.57 7.36 -13.04
N GLU A 7 -7.45 6.50 -12.51
CA GLU A 7 -8.85 6.52 -12.88
C GLU A 7 -9.53 7.83 -12.49
N PHE A 8 -10.56 8.20 -13.28
CA PHE A 8 -11.35 9.38 -12.97
C PHE A 8 -12.01 9.22 -11.59
N PRO A 9 -11.93 10.23 -10.71
CA PRO A 9 -12.53 10.15 -9.39
C PRO A 9 -14.05 10.00 -9.53
N THR A 10 -14.57 8.91 -8.98
CA THR A 10 -16.01 8.61 -8.95
C THR A 10 -16.50 8.64 -7.52
N HIS A 11 -17.74 9.10 -7.31
CA HIS A 11 -18.37 9.04 -6.00
C HIS A 11 -18.49 7.57 -5.55
N LYS A 12 -17.92 7.24 -4.40
CA LYS A 12 -17.90 5.86 -3.88
C LYS A 12 -18.90 5.67 -2.74
N SER A 13 -19.00 6.64 -1.83
CA SER A 13 -19.81 6.52 -0.62
C SER A 13 -20.05 7.88 0.03
N PHE A 14 -21.07 7.96 0.87
CA PHE A 14 -21.26 9.06 1.82
C PHE A 14 -21.31 8.50 3.24
N SER A 15 -20.94 9.32 4.21
CA SER A 15 -21.10 9.02 5.64
C SER A 15 -21.79 10.18 6.32
N LEU A 16 -22.70 9.85 7.24
CA LEU A 16 -23.30 10.80 8.16
C LEU A 16 -22.71 10.53 9.54
N ASN A 17 -21.99 11.51 10.08
CA ASN A 17 -21.48 11.49 11.43
C ASN A 17 -22.40 12.31 12.33
N ILE A 18 -22.98 11.67 13.33
CA ILE A 18 -23.84 12.32 14.32
C ILE A 18 -23.04 12.43 15.61
N GLY A 19 -22.67 13.65 15.96
CA GLY A 19 -22.02 14.00 17.21
C GLY A 19 -22.99 14.05 18.39
N GLY A 20 -22.44 14.38 19.56
CA GLY A 20 -23.22 14.58 20.77
C GLY A 20 -24.12 15.82 20.70
N TYR A 21 -25.06 15.90 21.64
CA TYR A 21 -25.93 17.06 21.80
C TYR A 21 -25.22 18.12 22.65
N ALA A 22 -25.00 19.32 22.08
CA ALA A 22 -24.56 20.49 22.83
C ALA A 22 -25.78 21.34 23.20
N ALA A 23 -25.89 21.76 24.46
CA ALA A 23 -27.02 22.55 24.95
C ALA A 23 -27.18 23.90 24.22
N GLU A 24 -26.10 24.41 23.60
CA GLU A 24 -26.06 25.72 22.93
C GLU A 24 -26.21 25.63 21.40
N GLU A 25 -25.79 24.52 20.77
CA GLU A 25 -25.75 24.36 19.30
C GLU A 25 -26.63 23.21 18.77
N GLY A 26 -27.26 22.43 19.65
CA GLY A 26 -28.13 21.32 19.27
C GLY A 26 -27.36 20.04 18.89
N LEU A 27 -27.99 19.21 18.06
CA LEU A 27 -27.41 17.95 17.56
C LEU A 27 -26.40 18.26 16.43
N ASN A 28 -25.13 17.93 16.63
CA ASN A 28 -24.11 18.15 15.60
C ASN A 28 -24.16 17.02 14.56
N CYS A 29 -24.46 17.35 13.30
CA CYS A 29 -24.44 16.40 12.19
C CYS A 29 -23.46 16.88 11.11
N ARG A 30 -22.54 16.00 10.69
CA ARG A 30 -21.63 16.25 9.57
C ARG A 30 -21.77 15.16 8.51
N THR A 31 -21.90 15.56 7.25
CA THR A 31 -21.83 14.65 6.11
C THR A 31 -20.44 14.71 5.49
N THR A 32 -19.85 13.55 5.19
CA THR A 32 -18.62 13.43 4.40
C THR A 32 -18.90 12.55 3.19
N GLU A 33 -18.65 13.06 1.99
CA GLU A 33 -18.69 12.28 0.76
C GLU A 33 -17.27 11.85 0.38
N PHE A 34 -17.15 10.67 -0.19
CA PHE A 34 -15.87 10.10 -0.60
C PHE A 34 -15.84 9.89 -2.10
N ILE A 35 -14.73 10.31 -2.70
CA ILE A 35 -14.41 10.04 -4.09
C ILE A 35 -13.24 9.06 -4.16
N GLY A 36 -13.15 8.32 -5.26
CA GLY A 36 -12.00 7.45 -5.47
C GLY A 36 -11.96 6.81 -6.85
N GLY A 37 -10.86 6.13 -7.09
CA GLY A 37 -10.52 5.45 -8.33
C GLY A 37 -9.20 4.71 -8.15
N ASP A 38 -8.96 3.71 -8.98
CA ASP A 38 -7.75 2.92 -8.89
C ASP A 38 -6.60 3.60 -9.65
N VAL A 39 -5.37 3.42 -9.14
CA VAL A 39 -4.15 3.81 -9.82
C VAL A 39 -3.53 2.58 -10.44
N LYS A 40 -3.54 2.53 -11.77
CA LYS A 40 -2.95 1.45 -12.55
C LYS A 40 -1.47 1.73 -12.75
N VAL A 41 -0.64 0.92 -12.11
CA VAL A 41 0.82 0.96 -12.21
C VAL A 41 1.25 0.07 -13.37
N GLN A 42 2.00 0.64 -14.30
CA GLN A 42 2.38 -0.04 -15.55
C GLN A 42 3.89 -0.02 -15.74
N LEU A 43 4.43 -1.13 -16.25
CA LEU A 43 5.80 -1.21 -16.75
C LEU A 43 5.74 -1.60 -18.22
N GLU A 44 6.33 -0.77 -19.09
CA GLU A 44 6.32 -1.02 -20.54
C GLU A 44 4.91 -1.30 -21.09
N LYS A 45 3.91 -0.54 -20.60
CA LYS A 45 2.49 -0.65 -20.95
C LYS A 45 1.79 -1.94 -20.49
N LYS A 46 2.45 -2.78 -19.69
CA LYS A 46 1.81 -3.91 -19.01
C LYS A 46 1.41 -3.50 -17.60
N ALA A 47 0.16 -3.77 -17.24
CA ALA A 47 -0.33 -3.55 -15.88
C ALA A 47 0.39 -4.51 -14.91
N LEU A 48 1.02 -3.94 -13.88
CA LEU A 48 1.67 -4.71 -12.82
C LEU A 48 0.80 -4.79 -11.57
N LEU A 49 0.17 -3.67 -11.21
CA LEU A 49 -0.58 -3.53 -9.97
C LEU A 49 -1.69 -2.48 -10.15
N MET A 50 -2.80 -2.69 -9.47
CA MET A 50 -3.83 -1.68 -9.26
C MET A 50 -3.85 -1.30 -7.79
N VAL A 51 -3.63 -0.02 -7.50
CA VAL A 51 -3.63 0.51 -6.13
C VAL A 51 -4.92 1.31 -5.92
N PRO A 52 -5.82 0.86 -5.04
CA PRO A 52 -7.05 1.60 -4.78
C PRO A 52 -6.75 2.91 -4.04
N TYR A 53 -7.34 4.01 -4.50
CA TYR A 53 -7.23 5.32 -3.84
C TYR A 53 -8.59 5.94 -3.58
N ARG A 54 -8.77 6.50 -2.38
CA ARG A 54 -9.98 7.21 -1.95
C ARG A 54 -9.63 8.38 -1.06
N GLU A 55 -10.38 9.47 -1.18
CA GLU A 55 -10.26 10.64 -0.32
C GLU A 55 -11.61 11.31 -0.10
N ASP A 56 -11.71 12.09 0.97
CA ASP A 56 -12.85 12.96 1.24
C ASP A 56 -12.97 14.00 0.12
N ILE A 57 -14.18 14.21 -0.39
CA ILE A 57 -14.43 15.38 -1.23
C ILE A 57 -14.33 16.63 -0.35
N THR A 58 -13.46 17.55 -0.75
CA THR A 58 -13.29 18.83 -0.06
C THR A 58 -13.74 19.96 -0.97
N PRO A 59 -14.13 21.13 -0.41
CA PRO A 59 -14.53 22.28 -1.22
C PRO A 59 -13.45 22.73 -2.22
N ASP A 60 -12.17 22.52 -1.88
CA ASP A 60 -11.01 22.90 -2.69
C ASP A 60 -10.55 21.78 -3.64
N PHE A 61 -11.42 20.79 -3.90
CA PHE A 61 -11.10 19.67 -4.77
C PHE A 61 -10.72 20.14 -6.18
N THR A 62 -9.59 19.64 -6.68
CA THR A 62 -9.16 19.79 -8.08
C THR A 62 -8.75 18.44 -8.64
N LEU A 63 -9.07 18.19 -9.92
CA LEU A 63 -8.73 16.93 -10.58
C LEU A 63 -7.22 16.70 -10.65
N GLU A 64 -6.44 17.74 -10.91
CA GLU A 64 -4.97 17.64 -10.96
C GLU A 64 -4.38 17.38 -9.57
N GLY A 65 -4.92 18.03 -8.52
CA GLY A 65 -4.52 17.74 -7.14
C GLY A 65 -4.84 16.30 -6.74
N TYR A 66 -6.01 15.78 -7.12
CA TYR A 66 -6.39 14.39 -6.91
C TYR A 66 -5.40 13.43 -7.59
N LYS A 67 -5.10 13.63 -8.87
CA LYS A 67 -4.16 12.79 -9.62
C LYS A 67 -2.79 12.76 -8.95
N LEU A 68 -2.28 13.92 -8.52
CA LEU A 68 -0.99 14.02 -7.84
C LEU A 68 -0.96 13.20 -6.54
N ARG A 69 -2.00 13.33 -5.70
CA ARG A 69 -2.10 12.58 -4.46
C ARG A 69 -2.28 11.08 -4.70
N ALA A 70 -3.09 10.69 -5.67
CA ALA A 70 -3.29 9.29 -6.04
C ALA A 70 -1.98 8.63 -6.52
N VAL A 71 -1.21 9.30 -7.36
CA VAL A 71 0.12 8.83 -7.80
C VAL A 71 1.08 8.72 -6.62
N SER A 72 1.16 9.76 -5.77
CA SER A 72 2.03 9.75 -4.59
C SER A 72 1.68 8.61 -3.63
N HIS A 73 0.39 8.31 -3.46
CA HIS A 73 -0.07 7.16 -2.69
C HIS A 73 0.41 5.83 -3.30
N ALA A 74 0.24 5.65 -4.61
CA ALA A 74 0.69 4.44 -5.30
C ALA A 74 2.21 4.25 -5.19
N GLU A 75 2.99 5.33 -5.35
CA GLU A 75 4.45 5.32 -5.14
C GLU A 75 4.83 4.88 -3.73
N SER A 76 4.13 5.39 -2.70
CA SER A 76 4.37 5.00 -1.31
C SER A 76 4.06 3.52 -1.05
N VAL A 77 2.97 2.99 -1.63
CA VAL A 77 2.63 1.58 -1.53
C VAL A 77 3.70 0.70 -2.19
N ILE A 78 4.18 1.10 -3.37
CA ILE A 78 5.25 0.38 -4.08
C ILE A 78 6.53 0.38 -3.27
N ALA A 79 6.92 1.52 -2.68
CA ALA A 79 8.12 1.63 -1.86
C ALA A 79 8.09 0.64 -0.68
N LYS A 80 6.96 0.57 0.04
CA LYS A 80 6.77 -0.39 1.15
C LYS A 80 6.82 -1.84 0.68
N LEU A 81 6.26 -2.13 -0.50
CA LEU A 81 6.31 -3.48 -1.06
C LEU A 81 7.74 -3.88 -1.43
N VAL A 82 8.52 -2.97 -2.01
CA VAL A 82 9.94 -3.20 -2.35
C VAL A 82 10.77 -3.42 -1.08
N GLU A 83 10.55 -2.60 -0.05
CA GLU A 83 11.21 -2.74 1.26
C GLU A 83 10.92 -4.12 1.86
N ALA A 84 9.65 -4.50 1.99
CA ALA A 84 9.26 -5.81 2.51
C ALA A 84 9.83 -6.98 1.68
N ALA A 85 9.90 -6.85 0.36
CA ALA A 85 10.50 -7.87 -0.50
C ALA A 85 12.01 -8.01 -0.28
N GLN A 86 12.72 -6.90 -0.04
CA GLN A 86 14.15 -6.92 0.29
C GLN A 86 14.40 -7.57 1.65
N GLU A 87 13.61 -7.25 2.66
CA GLU A 87 13.67 -7.89 3.98
C GLU A 87 13.45 -9.40 3.88
N GLN A 88 12.39 -9.82 3.18
CA GLN A 88 12.09 -11.24 2.95
C GLN A 88 13.21 -11.98 2.21
N ALA A 89 13.84 -11.34 1.22
CA ALA A 89 14.96 -11.91 0.48
C ALA A 89 16.23 -12.04 1.35
N ALA A 90 16.50 -11.07 2.22
CA ALA A 90 17.62 -11.11 3.17
C ALA A 90 17.43 -12.23 4.20
N GLU A 91 16.23 -12.35 4.79
CA GLU A 91 15.90 -13.44 5.72
C GLU A 91 16.06 -14.82 5.07
N TYR A 92 15.54 -14.99 3.85
CA TYR A 92 15.68 -16.25 3.11
C TYR A 92 17.16 -16.61 2.87
N SER A 93 17.97 -15.62 2.49
CA SER A 93 19.41 -15.81 2.24
C SER A 93 20.16 -16.21 3.51
N LEU A 94 19.83 -15.59 4.64
CA LEU A 94 20.39 -15.92 5.95
C LEU A 94 20.03 -17.36 6.36
N ASN A 95 18.75 -17.73 6.25
CA ASN A 95 18.27 -19.08 6.57
C ASN A 95 18.94 -20.15 5.68
N LEU A 96 19.11 -19.88 4.39
CA LEU A 96 19.81 -20.78 3.48
C LEU A 96 21.28 -20.97 3.87
N GLY A 97 21.95 -19.90 4.31
CA GLY A 97 23.31 -19.97 4.83
C GLY A 97 23.42 -20.81 6.10
N ILE A 98 22.49 -20.63 7.05
CA ILE A 98 22.41 -21.42 8.29
C ILE A 98 22.24 -22.90 7.96
N VAL A 99 21.29 -23.25 7.09
CA VAL A 99 21.05 -24.66 6.70
C VAL A 99 22.29 -25.28 6.07
N LYS A 100 22.96 -24.58 5.15
CA LYS A 100 24.21 -25.08 4.54
C LYS A 100 25.31 -25.32 5.58
N SER A 101 25.47 -24.41 6.53
CA SER A 101 26.48 -24.56 7.59
C SER A 101 26.18 -25.74 8.51
N ALA A 102 24.90 -25.96 8.87
CA ALA A 102 24.48 -27.11 9.67
C ALA A 102 24.74 -28.43 8.94
N THR A 103 24.38 -28.54 7.66
CA THR A 103 24.61 -29.76 6.87
C THR A 103 26.10 -30.10 6.72
N ILE A 104 26.96 -29.09 6.52
CA ILE A 104 28.43 -29.32 6.46
C ILE A 104 28.95 -29.81 7.81
N SER A 105 28.45 -29.25 8.91
CA SER A 105 28.84 -29.65 10.27
C SER A 105 28.47 -31.10 10.58
N ASP A 106 27.29 -31.55 10.15
CA ASP A 106 26.83 -32.93 10.30
C ASP A 106 27.63 -33.93 9.44
N GLU A 107 27.98 -33.56 8.20
CA GLU A 107 28.82 -34.39 7.32
C GLU A 107 30.23 -34.58 7.89
N MET A 108 30.84 -33.51 8.43
CA MET A 108 32.16 -33.59 9.07
C MET A 108 32.14 -34.40 10.36
N ASN A 109 31.09 -34.30 11.18
CA ASN A 109 30.95 -35.10 12.41
C ASN A 109 30.61 -36.59 12.16
N SER A 110 30.04 -36.94 11.01
CA SER A 110 29.74 -38.35 10.67
C SER A 110 30.94 -39.12 10.10
N SER A 111 31.88 -38.42 9.46
CA SER A 111 33.06 -39.03 8.81
C SER A 111 34.17 -39.43 9.80
N ASP A 112 34.08 -38.99 11.06
CA ASP A 112 35.02 -39.32 12.16
C ASP A 112 34.54 -40.51 13.03
N LYS A 113 33.45 -41.20 12.65
CA LYS A 113 33.03 -42.44 13.33
C LYS A 113 33.75 -43.66 12.74
N PRO A 114 34.51 -44.43 13.54
CA PRO A 114 35.27 -45.61 13.09
C PRO A 114 34.37 -46.79 12.68
#